data_AF-D4D7I1-F1
#
_entry.id   AF-D4D7I1-F1
#
_cell.length_a   1.000
_cell.length_b   1.000
_cell.length_c   1.000
_cell.angle_alpha   90.00
_cell.angle_beta   90.00
_cell.angle_gamma   90.00
#
_symmetry.space_group_name_H-M   'P 1'
#
loop_
_entity.id
_entity.type
_entity.pdbx_description
1 polymer ?
#
loop_
_entity_poly.entity_id
_entity_poly.type
_entity_poly.pdbx_seq_one_letter_code
_entity_poly.pdbx_strand_id
1 'polypeptide(L)'
;MAESHCYRSIYKGRTTRNSAPQRSPGQTPYSKANASMRRLRSSIDMEPSDIPDSKTDTARPYPPAEELNDGQKVLDSFIDLLESAREDMAEELSAAISNTEDSIKSRLDEMATAYAKRVDEFQANYTKVLSRIGAPVLGEGTAGGQAAELGSVEVFGFDRTAFSSKIEAETRSLERLWGEWEKVQQKIICLAVEVLGVKRAGITKDPRKKVMKKRLNRAAALFDKQQSEQGAMRGELQKQHQAITLLAENSVKQLKACQKKSMDQRKRQREEVCQLAKRMLAQV
;
A
#
# COMPACT_ATOMS: atom_id res chain seq x y z
N MET A 1 45.14 43.64 -4.64
CA MET A 1 45.57 43.06 -5.92
C MET A 1 46.47 41.88 -5.57
N ALA A 2 45.91 40.67 -5.56
CA ALA A 2 46.01 39.69 -6.63
C ALA A 2 47.38 39.01 -6.65
N GLU A 3 47.48 37.85 -6.01
CA GLU A 3 48.48 36.84 -6.35
C GLU A 3 47.83 35.45 -6.27
N SER A 4 47.59 34.92 -7.46
CA SER A 4 47.06 33.61 -7.75
C SER A 4 48.16 32.56 -7.59
N HIS A 5 47.97 31.57 -6.73
CA HIS A 5 48.75 30.34 -6.78
C HIS A 5 47.87 29.16 -7.20
N CYS A 6 47.95 28.85 -8.50
CA CYS A 6 47.59 27.56 -9.05
C CYS A 6 48.66 26.54 -8.63
N TYR A 7 48.32 25.59 -7.76
CA TYR A 7 49.08 24.36 -7.61
C TYR A 7 48.28 23.19 -8.19
N ARG A 8 48.81 22.65 -9.28
CA ARG A 8 48.36 21.46 -9.97
C ARG A 8 49.09 20.27 -9.32
N SER A 9 48.35 19.35 -8.69
CA SER A 9 48.90 18.08 -8.25
C SER A 9 48.18 16.92 -8.96
N ILE A 10 49.01 15.97 -9.36
CA ILE A 10 48.83 14.89 -10.31
C ILE A 10 48.81 13.62 -9.48
N TYR A 11 47.79 12.77 -9.57
CA TYR A 11 47.96 11.31 -9.51
C TYR A 11 46.75 10.61 -10.13
N LYS A 12 47.03 9.89 -11.22
CA LYS A 12 46.18 8.84 -11.81
C LYS A 12 46.19 7.62 -10.89
N GLY A 13 45.05 6.94 -10.79
CA GLY A 13 45.02 5.49 -10.59
C GLY A 13 44.01 4.97 -9.58
N ARG A 14 42.82 4.58 -10.06
CA ARG A 14 42.26 3.21 -9.97
C ARG A 14 40.78 3.23 -10.32
N THR A 15 40.49 2.77 -11.53
CA THR A 15 39.20 2.21 -11.92
C THR A 15 38.91 0.97 -11.09
N THR A 16 37.95 1.06 -10.18
CA THR A 16 37.23 -0.08 -9.61
C THR A 16 35.74 0.20 -9.67
N ARG A 17 35.12 -0.36 -10.71
CA ARG A 17 33.92 -1.22 -10.66
C ARG A 17 32.84 -0.87 -9.61
N ASN A 18 31.64 -0.62 -10.16
CA ASN A 18 30.30 -0.60 -9.55
C ASN A 18 29.71 0.76 -9.15
N SER A 19 29.39 1.56 -10.16
CA SER A 19 28.38 2.62 -10.06
C SER A 19 26.99 2.01 -10.27
N ALA A 20 26.37 1.53 -9.19
CA ALA A 20 24.91 1.34 -9.18
C ALA A 20 24.27 2.72 -8.93
N PRO A 21 23.34 3.20 -9.79
CA PRO A 21 22.57 4.38 -9.45
C PRO A 21 21.66 4.04 -8.26
N GLN A 22 21.83 4.75 -7.14
CA GLN A 22 20.87 4.72 -6.04
C GLN A 22 19.50 5.11 -6.57
N ARG A 23 18.62 4.12 -6.72
CA ARG A 23 17.19 4.33 -6.94
C ARG A 23 16.61 4.93 -5.67
N SER A 24 15.97 6.09 -5.81
CA SER A 24 15.02 6.59 -4.82
C SER A 24 13.90 5.55 -4.61
N PRO A 25 13.50 5.23 -3.37
CA PRO A 25 12.39 4.32 -3.11
C PRO A 25 11.09 5.08 -3.37
N GLY A 26 10.56 4.92 -4.58
CA GLY A 26 9.31 5.57 -4.98
C GLY A 26 8.86 5.34 -6.42
N GLN A 27 9.47 4.41 -7.17
CA GLN A 27 8.95 4.02 -8.48
C GLN A 27 8.46 2.57 -8.43
N THR A 28 7.15 2.41 -8.45
CA THR A 28 6.51 1.15 -8.87
C THR A 28 6.73 0.98 -10.38
N PRO A 29 6.86 -0.26 -10.91
CA PRO A 29 7.20 -0.48 -12.33
C PRO A 29 6.04 -0.23 -13.31
N TYR A 30 4.84 0.13 -12.85
CA TYR A 30 3.66 0.29 -13.69
C TYR A 30 3.48 1.73 -14.18
N SER A 31 4.45 2.24 -14.95
CA SER A 31 4.18 3.41 -15.79
C SER A 31 5.25 3.57 -16.87
N LYS A 32 5.14 2.78 -17.94
CA LYS A 32 5.64 3.11 -19.30
C LYS A 32 5.25 2.00 -20.28
N ALA A 33 3.97 1.98 -20.64
CA ALA A 33 3.49 1.29 -21.83
C ALA A 33 2.25 2.02 -22.35
N ASN A 34 2.41 3.27 -22.77
CA ASN A 34 1.39 3.99 -23.53
C ASN A 34 2.03 5.14 -24.32
N ALA A 35 2.80 4.77 -25.34
CA ALA A 35 3.23 5.70 -26.38
C ALA A 35 3.68 4.93 -27.63
N SER A 36 2.74 4.26 -28.32
CA SER A 36 2.85 3.98 -29.77
C SER A 36 1.57 3.28 -30.26
N MET A 37 0.46 4.02 -30.33
CA MET A 37 -0.64 3.66 -31.23
C MET A 37 -0.49 4.50 -32.49
N ARG A 38 0.45 4.13 -33.35
CA ARG A 38 0.42 4.57 -34.75
C ARG A 38 -0.90 4.07 -35.33
N ARG A 39 -1.68 5.00 -35.90
CA ARG A 39 -2.89 4.72 -36.65
C ARG A 39 -2.60 3.67 -37.72
N LEU A 40 -3.01 2.43 -37.48
CA LEU A 40 -3.17 1.46 -38.56
C LEU A 40 -4.45 1.83 -39.29
N ARG A 41 -4.30 2.58 -40.39
CA ARG A 41 -5.31 2.60 -41.45
C ARG A 41 -5.38 1.17 -41.99
N SER A 42 -6.49 0.50 -41.72
CA SER A 42 -6.86 -0.72 -42.42
C SER A 42 -7.26 -0.34 -43.86
N SER A 43 -6.33 -0.49 -44.80
CA SER A 43 -6.68 -0.66 -46.22
C SER A 43 -6.86 -2.16 -46.41
N ILE A 44 -8.11 -2.62 -46.32
CA ILE A 44 -8.50 -3.92 -46.85
C ILE A 44 -8.99 -3.64 -48.26
N ASP A 45 -8.14 -3.95 -49.23
CA ASP A 45 -8.52 -4.11 -50.63
C ASP A 45 -9.34 -5.40 -50.70
N MET A 46 -10.62 -5.30 -51.05
CA MET A 46 -11.46 -6.46 -51.33
C MET A 46 -11.32 -6.79 -52.80
N GLU A 47 -10.43 -7.74 -53.10
CA GLU A 47 -10.40 -8.44 -54.40
C GLU A 47 -11.56 -9.47 -54.40
N PRO A 48 -12.43 -9.47 -55.42
CA PRO A 48 -13.64 -10.29 -55.42
C PRO A 48 -13.29 -11.72 -55.83
N SER A 49 -13.18 -12.63 -54.86
CA SER A 49 -13.05 -14.06 -55.15
C SER A 49 -14.40 -14.70 -55.47
N ASP A 50 -14.39 -15.36 -56.62
CA ASP A 50 -15.48 -16.07 -57.28
C ASP A 50 -16.18 -17.12 -56.41
N ILE A 51 -17.47 -17.25 -56.70
CA ILE A 51 -18.37 -18.32 -56.25
C ILE A 51 -17.84 -19.67 -56.75
N PRO A 52 -17.92 -20.73 -55.91
CA PRO A 52 -18.55 -21.93 -56.43
C PRO A 52 -19.66 -22.47 -55.52
N ASP A 53 -20.60 -23.09 -56.21
CA ASP A 53 -21.91 -23.56 -55.79
C ASP A 53 -21.97 -24.60 -54.67
N SER A 54 -23.14 -24.56 -54.04
CA SER A 54 -23.93 -25.69 -53.51
C SER A 54 -23.19 -26.83 -52.80
N LYS A 55 -23.25 -26.80 -51.46
CA LYS A 55 -23.50 -28.01 -50.66
C LYS A 55 -24.53 -27.67 -49.59
N THR A 56 -25.64 -28.40 -49.65
CA THR A 56 -26.62 -28.57 -48.57
C THR A 56 -25.89 -28.93 -47.28
N ASP A 57 -25.79 -27.98 -46.36
CA ASP A 57 -25.31 -28.23 -45.01
C ASP A 57 -26.50 -28.27 -44.06
N THR A 58 -26.72 -29.46 -43.54
CA THR A 58 -27.75 -29.86 -42.60
C THR A 58 -27.72 -28.92 -41.40
N ALA A 59 -28.88 -28.40 -41.02
CA ALA A 59 -29.05 -27.57 -39.83
C ALA A 59 -28.37 -28.21 -38.62
N ARG A 60 -27.27 -27.60 -38.14
CA ARG A 60 -26.78 -27.84 -36.79
C ARG A 60 -27.91 -27.46 -35.83
N PRO A 61 -28.34 -28.36 -34.93
CA PRO A 61 -29.26 -27.98 -33.87
C PRO A 61 -28.61 -26.85 -33.06
N TYR A 62 -29.41 -25.87 -32.63
CA TYR A 62 -29.02 -24.96 -31.56
C TYR A 62 -28.40 -25.79 -30.42
N PRO A 63 -27.28 -25.36 -29.81
CA PRO A 63 -26.80 -26.04 -28.62
C PRO A 63 -27.92 -26.02 -27.57
N PRO A 64 -28.07 -27.09 -26.77
CA PRO A 64 -29.08 -27.14 -25.73
C PRO A 64 -28.83 -26.00 -24.72
N ALA A 65 -29.87 -25.62 -23.97
CA ALA A 65 -29.77 -24.68 -22.86
C ALA A 65 -28.77 -25.09 -21.74
N GLU A 66 -28.07 -26.23 -21.89
CA GLU A 66 -26.96 -26.69 -21.06
C GLU A 66 -25.73 -25.77 -21.13
N GLU A 67 -25.38 -25.20 -22.30
CA GLU A 67 -24.17 -24.36 -22.43
C GLU A 67 -24.29 -23.01 -21.68
N LEU A 68 -25.51 -22.46 -21.54
CA LEU A 68 -25.76 -21.26 -20.72
C LEU A 68 -25.66 -21.56 -19.21
N ASN A 69 -26.02 -22.78 -18.82
CA ASN A 69 -25.89 -23.25 -17.44
C ASN A 69 -24.43 -23.46 -17.06
N ASP A 70 -23.59 -23.90 -18.00
CA ASP A 70 -22.16 -24.10 -17.74
C ASP A 70 -21.39 -22.79 -17.61
N GLY A 71 -21.74 -21.76 -18.38
CA GLY A 71 -21.19 -20.41 -18.18
C GLY A 71 -21.54 -19.80 -16.82
N GLN A 72 -22.78 -20.00 -16.36
CA GLN A 72 -23.23 -19.54 -15.04
C GLN A 72 -22.52 -20.30 -13.91
N LYS A 73 -22.38 -21.64 -14.02
CA LYS A 73 -21.60 -22.44 -13.04
C LYS A 73 -20.14 -22.02 -12.93
N VAL A 74 -19.52 -21.62 -14.05
CA VAL A 74 -18.13 -21.12 -14.04
C VAL A 74 -18.04 -19.77 -13.33
N LEU A 75 -19.02 -18.87 -13.53
CA LEU A 75 -19.09 -17.61 -12.81
C LEU A 75 -19.32 -17.82 -11.32
N ASP A 76 -20.26 -18.69 -10.96
CA ASP A 76 -20.55 -19.01 -9.56
C ASP A 76 -19.31 -19.64 -8.88
N SER A 77 -18.65 -20.59 -9.54
CA SER A 77 -17.39 -21.18 -9.05
C SER A 77 -16.25 -20.16 -8.91
N PHE A 78 -16.17 -19.16 -9.81
CA PHE A 78 -15.19 -18.09 -9.70
C PHE A 78 -15.50 -17.13 -8.55
N ILE A 79 -16.78 -16.85 -8.31
CA ILE A 79 -17.24 -16.07 -7.16
C ILE A 79 -16.91 -16.80 -5.86
N ASP A 80 -17.20 -18.09 -5.77
CA ASP A 80 -16.87 -18.93 -4.62
C ASP A 80 -15.35 -18.94 -4.37
N LEU A 81 -14.55 -19.03 -5.44
CA LEU A 81 -13.09 -18.99 -5.33
C LEU A 81 -12.57 -17.63 -4.84
N LEU A 82 -13.20 -16.54 -5.29
CA LEU A 82 -12.88 -15.18 -4.83
C LEU A 82 -13.26 -14.97 -3.36
N GLU A 83 -14.41 -15.52 -2.95
CA GLU A 83 -14.90 -15.42 -1.58
C GLU A 83 -14.02 -16.25 -0.63
N SER A 84 -13.68 -17.48 -1.02
CA SER A 84 -12.70 -18.32 -0.31
C SER A 84 -11.32 -17.66 -0.24
N ALA A 85 -10.79 -17.12 -1.34
CA ALA A 85 -9.50 -16.43 -1.31
C ALA A 85 -9.52 -15.18 -0.42
N ARG A 86 -10.67 -14.49 -0.33
CA ARG A 86 -10.85 -13.34 0.57
C ARG A 86 -10.87 -13.79 2.03
N GLU A 87 -11.53 -14.90 2.34
CA GLU A 87 -11.55 -15.48 3.68
C GLU A 87 -10.15 -15.94 4.10
N ASP A 88 -9.43 -16.66 3.24
CA ASP A 88 -8.05 -17.10 3.47
C ASP A 88 -7.13 -15.91 3.78
N MET A 89 -7.20 -14.86 2.95
CA MET A 89 -6.41 -13.63 3.18
C MET A 89 -6.79 -12.94 4.50
N ALA A 90 -8.08 -12.94 4.87
CA ALA A 90 -8.54 -12.33 6.11
C ALA A 90 -8.06 -13.13 7.34
N GLU A 91 -8.07 -14.46 7.26
CA GLU A 91 -7.57 -15.34 8.30
C GLU A 91 -6.04 -15.22 8.45
N GLU A 92 -5.30 -15.24 7.34
CA GLU A 92 -3.84 -15.06 7.35
C GLU A 92 -3.44 -13.69 7.92
N LEU A 93 -4.15 -12.62 7.52
CA LEU A 93 -3.90 -11.28 8.04
C LEU A 93 -4.21 -11.20 9.55
N SER A 94 -5.30 -11.83 9.98
CA SER A 94 -5.69 -11.87 11.40
C SER A 94 -4.67 -12.64 12.24
N ALA A 95 -4.22 -13.80 11.75
CA ALA A 95 -3.17 -14.58 12.40
C ALA A 95 -1.84 -13.83 12.45
N ALA A 96 -1.45 -13.15 11.37
CA ALA A 96 -0.24 -12.34 11.34
C ALA A 96 -0.31 -11.18 12.34
N ILE A 97 -1.44 -10.48 12.41
CA ILE A 97 -1.65 -9.39 13.38
C ILE A 97 -1.58 -9.94 14.81
N SER A 98 -2.29 -11.01 15.13
CA SER A 98 -2.28 -11.63 16.45
C SER A 98 -0.87 -12.04 16.88
N ASN A 99 -0.12 -12.68 15.98
CA ASN A 99 1.27 -13.08 16.26
C ASN A 99 2.19 -11.87 16.50
N THR A 100 2.00 -10.78 15.76
CA THR A 100 2.77 -9.55 15.98
C THR A 100 2.41 -8.87 17.29
N GLU A 101 1.14 -8.89 17.68
CA GLU A 101 0.65 -8.36 18.96
C GLU A 101 1.25 -9.13 20.13
N ASP A 102 1.18 -10.46 20.09
CA ASP A 102 1.75 -11.34 21.12
C ASP A 102 3.27 -11.15 21.23
N SER A 103 3.96 -11.02 20.10
CA SER A 103 5.40 -10.72 20.08
C SER A 103 5.73 -9.38 20.75
N ILE A 104 4.97 -8.32 20.44
CA ILE A 104 5.17 -7.00 21.05
C ILE A 104 4.87 -7.05 22.55
N LYS A 105 3.79 -7.71 22.94
CA LYS A 105 3.39 -7.87 24.34
C LYS A 105 4.46 -8.60 25.15
N SER A 106 4.94 -9.74 24.65
CA SER A 106 6.04 -10.49 25.28
C SER A 106 7.29 -9.62 25.46
N ARG A 107 7.66 -8.84 24.44
CA ARG A 107 8.82 -7.94 24.51
C ARG A 107 8.62 -6.81 25.53
N LEU A 108 7.40 -6.33 25.70
CA LEU A 108 7.07 -5.30 26.68
C LEU A 108 7.14 -5.85 28.11
N ASP A 109 6.60 -7.06 28.33
CA ASP A 109 6.66 -7.75 29.62
C ASP A 109 8.11 -8.06 30.03
N GLU A 110 8.95 -8.50 29.08
CA GLU A 110 10.38 -8.70 29.31
C GLU A 110 11.09 -7.39 29.68
N MET A 111 10.75 -6.28 29.02
CA MET A 111 11.31 -4.97 29.37
C MET A 111 10.86 -4.51 30.76
N ALA A 112 9.57 -4.68 31.08
CA ALA A 112 8.99 -4.28 32.35
C ALA A 112 9.65 -5.04 33.52
N THR A 113 9.85 -6.35 33.35
CA THR A 113 10.54 -7.18 34.35
C THR A 113 12.02 -6.80 34.48
N ALA A 114 12.70 -6.48 33.37
CA ALA A 114 14.09 -5.98 33.41
C ALA A 114 14.21 -4.64 34.15
N TYR A 115 13.25 -3.72 33.96
CA TYR A 115 13.23 -2.45 34.68
C TYR A 115 12.92 -2.63 36.16
N ALA A 116 11.94 -3.48 36.53
CA ALA A 116 11.64 -3.80 37.92
C ALA A 116 12.88 -4.35 38.64
N LYS A 117 13.58 -5.30 38.01
CA LYS A 117 14.83 -5.86 38.54
C LYS A 117 15.91 -4.78 38.74
N ARG A 118 16.06 -3.85 37.79
CA ARG A 118 17.02 -2.74 37.93
C ARG A 118 16.66 -1.78 39.07
N VAL A 119 15.37 -1.54 39.32
CA VAL A 119 14.92 -0.71 40.44
C VAL A 119 15.23 -1.40 41.76
N ASP A 120 14.94 -2.69 41.88
CA ASP A 120 15.26 -3.49 43.07
C ASP A 120 16.78 -3.53 43.33
N GLU A 121 17.58 -3.72 42.29
CA GLU A 121 19.05 -3.67 42.37
C GLU A 121 19.55 -2.29 42.83
N PHE A 122 18.96 -1.21 42.30
CA PHE A 122 19.31 0.14 42.71
C PHE A 122 18.94 0.42 44.17
N GLN A 123 17.75 -0.02 44.60
CA GLN A 123 17.29 0.14 45.97
C GLN A 123 18.11 -0.69 46.96
N ALA A 124 18.48 -1.92 46.61
CA ALA A 124 19.35 -2.77 47.41
C ALA A 124 20.76 -2.17 47.55
N ASN A 125 21.31 -1.64 46.45
CA ASN A 125 22.61 -0.95 46.47
C ASN A 125 22.55 0.33 47.30
N TYR A 126 21.49 1.13 47.17
CA TYR A 126 21.28 2.34 47.96
C TYR A 126 21.17 2.02 49.46
N THR A 127 20.41 0.99 49.83
CA THR A 127 20.25 0.55 51.22
C THR A 127 21.58 0.03 51.81
N LYS A 128 22.36 -0.71 51.02
CA LYS A 128 23.71 -1.19 51.40
C LYS A 128 24.71 -0.05 51.59
N VAL A 129 24.57 1.01 50.81
CA VAL A 129 25.38 2.21 50.93
C VAL A 129 25.02 2.96 52.21
N LEU A 130 23.72 3.21 52.45
CA LEU A 130 23.24 3.87 53.67
C LEU A 130 23.65 3.15 54.96
N SER A 131 23.56 1.81 54.98
CA SER A 131 23.97 1.02 56.15
C SER A 131 25.47 1.06 56.43
N ARG A 132 26.32 1.28 55.41
CA ARG A 132 27.77 1.44 55.58
C ARG A 132 28.19 2.82 56.07
N ILE A 133 27.39 3.84 55.81
CA ILE A 133 27.66 5.23 56.23
C ILE A 133 27.20 5.47 57.68
N GLY A 134 26.49 4.52 58.30
CA GLY A 134 25.89 4.72 59.61
C GLY A 134 24.77 5.77 59.59
N ALA A 135 24.19 6.06 58.43
CA ALA A 135 23.02 6.92 58.33
C ALA A 135 21.81 6.14 58.85
N PRO A 136 21.06 6.66 59.85
CA PRO A 136 19.90 5.95 60.37
C PRO A 136 18.88 5.83 59.22
N VAL A 137 18.44 4.61 58.95
CA VAL A 137 17.18 4.39 58.25
C VAL A 137 16.14 5.14 59.07
N LEU A 138 15.46 6.09 58.42
CA LEU A 138 14.51 7.01 59.03
C LEU A 138 13.51 6.26 59.93
N GLY A 139 13.73 6.32 61.23
CA GLY A 139 12.94 5.64 62.24
C GLY A 139 13.73 5.49 63.53
N GLU A 140 13.30 6.19 64.57
CA GLU A 140 13.75 6.12 65.97
C GLU A 140 15.02 6.91 66.33
N GLY A 141 14.83 7.81 67.30
CA GLY A 141 15.80 8.83 67.70
C GLY A 141 16.94 8.30 68.56
N THR A 142 17.90 9.18 68.86
CA THR A 142 18.26 9.66 70.20
C THR A 142 19.41 10.68 70.06
N ALA A 143 19.43 11.60 71.02
CA ALA A 143 20.32 12.73 71.24
C ALA A 143 21.83 12.49 71.09
N GLY A 144 22.55 13.61 71.00
CA GLY A 144 23.92 13.74 71.50
C GLY A 144 24.93 14.14 70.44
N GLY A 145 25.38 15.39 70.49
CA GLY A 145 26.31 15.93 69.52
C GLY A 145 27.74 15.40 69.65
N GLN A 146 28.50 15.55 68.57
CA GLN A 146 29.84 16.12 68.58
C GLN A 146 30.23 16.34 67.12
N ALA A 147 30.51 17.60 66.79
CA ALA A 147 31.20 17.95 65.56
C ALA A 147 32.65 17.47 65.67
N ALA A 148 32.87 16.18 65.41
CA ALA A 148 34.19 15.66 65.14
C ALA A 148 34.54 16.05 63.71
N GLU A 149 35.66 16.77 63.56
CA GLU A 149 36.36 16.95 62.30
C GLU A 149 36.36 15.62 61.53
N LEU A 150 35.53 15.54 60.49
CA LEU A 150 35.71 14.54 59.45
C LEU A 150 36.88 15.03 58.61
N GLY A 151 38.09 14.76 59.12
CA GLY A 151 39.25 14.59 58.28
C GLY A 151 38.83 13.77 57.07
N SER A 152 39.31 14.22 55.90
CA SER A 152 39.05 13.67 54.57
C SER A 152 39.31 12.16 54.52
N VAL A 153 38.41 11.37 55.10
CA VAL A 153 38.31 9.96 54.85
C VAL A 153 37.56 9.87 53.54
N GLU A 154 38.24 9.31 52.56
CA GLU A 154 37.77 8.91 51.24
C GLU A 154 36.70 7.82 51.37
N VAL A 155 35.67 8.05 52.20
CA VAL A 155 34.49 7.22 52.34
C VAL A 155 33.65 7.58 51.15
N PHE A 156 33.82 6.86 50.04
CA PHE A 156 32.71 6.46 49.18
C PHE A 156 33.17 5.59 48.01
N GLY A 157 34.46 5.50 47.70
CA GLY A 157 34.97 4.67 46.57
C GLY A 157 34.24 4.93 45.25
N PHE A 158 33.51 6.05 45.16
CA PHE A 158 32.64 6.41 44.07
C PHE A 158 33.34 7.55 43.37
N ASP A 159 33.88 7.26 42.20
CA ASP A 159 34.40 8.31 41.35
C ASP A 159 33.22 9.17 40.87
N ARG A 160 32.98 10.26 41.61
CA ARG A 160 31.95 11.25 41.32
C ARG A 160 32.08 11.79 39.90
N THR A 161 33.32 11.92 39.40
CA THR A 161 33.58 12.43 38.06
C THR A 161 33.20 11.40 36.99
N ALA A 162 33.51 10.11 37.20
CA ALA A 162 33.05 9.04 36.33
C ALA A 162 31.51 8.89 36.33
N PHE A 163 30.87 9.02 37.49
CA PHE A 163 29.41 8.99 37.58
C PHE A 163 28.76 10.17 36.84
N SER A 164 29.22 11.39 37.10
CA SER A 164 28.74 12.59 36.40
C SER A 164 28.95 12.50 34.88
N SER A 165 30.12 12.03 34.44
CA SER A 165 30.42 11.81 33.02
C SER A 165 29.46 10.80 32.37
N LYS A 166 29.12 9.71 33.09
CA LYS A 166 28.18 8.71 32.62
C LYS A 166 26.76 9.27 32.52
N ILE A 167 26.30 10.04 33.51
CA ILE A 167 24.99 10.70 33.45
C ILE A 167 24.93 11.64 32.25
N GLU A 168 25.95 12.48 32.04
CA GLU A 168 25.99 13.39 30.89
C GLU A 168 26.02 12.66 29.54
N ALA A 169 26.68 11.50 29.47
CA ALA A 169 26.68 10.66 28.27
C ALA A 169 25.28 10.08 28.00
N GLU A 170 24.60 9.57 29.02
CA GLU A 170 23.24 9.06 28.91
C GLU A 170 22.23 10.17 28.59
N THR A 171 22.36 11.36 29.18
CA THR A 171 21.53 12.53 28.84
C THR A 171 21.66 12.90 27.37
N ARG A 172 22.89 12.97 26.85
CA ARG A 172 23.14 13.20 25.42
C ARG A 172 22.55 12.10 24.53
N SER A 173 22.63 10.85 24.97
CA SER A 173 22.03 9.71 24.28
C SER A 173 20.50 9.84 24.21
N LEU A 174 19.87 10.18 25.34
CA LEU A 174 18.43 10.38 25.44
C LEU A 174 17.95 11.55 24.57
N GLU A 175 18.65 12.68 24.59
CA GLU A 175 18.35 13.83 23.73
C GLU A 175 18.43 13.45 22.24
N ARG A 176 19.44 12.68 21.86
CA ARG A 176 19.57 12.16 20.49
C ARG A 176 18.38 11.26 20.13
N LEU A 177 18.05 10.28 20.97
CA LEU A 177 16.93 9.37 20.76
C LEU A 177 15.60 10.13 20.68
N TRP A 178 15.41 11.15 21.50
CA TRP A 178 14.24 12.01 21.45
C TRP A 178 14.14 12.77 20.13
N GLY A 179 15.28 13.26 19.61
CA GLY A 179 15.36 13.89 18.29
C GLY A 179 15.06 12.90 17.14
N GLU A 180 15.50 11.65 17.25
CA GLU A 180 15.17 10.59 16.28
C GLU A 180 13.68 10.23 16.34
N TRP A 181 13.11 10.10 17.53
CA TRP A 181 11.68 9.89 17.73
C TRP A 181 10.85 11.02 17.12
N GLU A 182 11.23 12.28 17.32
CA GLU A 182 10.53 13.42 16.72
C GLU A 182 10.53 13.34 15.18
N LYS A 183 11.65 12.94 14.56
CA LYS A 183 11.74 12.76 13.10
C LYS A 183 10.81 11.66 12.60
N VAL A 184 10.70 10.55 13.35
CA VAL A 184 9.77 9.46 13.03
C VAL A 184 8.32 9.95 13.11
N GLN A 185 7.95 10.65 14.19
CA GLN A 185 6.61 11.24 14.34
C GLN A 185 6.28 12.20 13.19
N GLN A 186 7.21 13.08 12.81
CA GLN A 186 7.02 13.96 11.65
C GLN A 186 6.78 13.19 10.35
N LYS A 187 7.50 12.06 10.14
CA LYS A 187 7.32 11.22 8.95
C LYS A 187 5.96 10.52 8.96
N ILE A 188 5.54 9.97 10.10
CA ILE A 188 4.22 9.35 10.27
C ILE A 188 3.13 10.35 9.94
N ILE A 189 3.21 11.58 10.48
CA ILE A 189 2.25 12.64 10.22
C ILE A 189 2.21 13.00 8.73
N CYS A 190 3.36 13.16 8.08
CA CYS A 190 3.39 13.47 6.64
C CYS A 190 2.76 12.35 5.82
N LEU A 191 3.08 11.09 6.12
CA LEU A 191 2.50 9.92 5.44
C LEU A 191 1.00 9.82 5.66
N ALA A 192 0.52 10.07 6.89
CA ALA A 192 -0.91 10.09 7.18
C ALA A 192 -1.63 11.14 6.33
N VAL A 193 -1.03 12.33 6.13
CA VAL A 193 -1.58 13.35 5.24
C VAL A 193 -1.51 12.93 3.76
N GLU A 194 -0.40 12.32 3.32
CA GLU A 194 -0.26 11.83 1.93
C GLU A 194 -1.29 10.75 1.58
N VAL A 195 -1.66 9.90 2.53
CA VAL A 195 -2.57 8.76 2.30
C VAL A 195 -4.02 9.11 2.59
N LEU A 196 -4.30 9.79 3.70
CA LEU A 196 -5.66 10.05 4.19
C LEU A 196 -6.15 11.47 3.90
N GLY A 197 -5.24 12.39 3.58
CA GLY A 197 -5.51 13.81 3.45
C GLY A 197 -5.54 14.52 4.81
N VAL A 198 -5.39 15.85 4.77
CA VAL A 198 -5.25 16.71 5.97
C VAL A 198 -6.41 16.52 6.96
N LYS A 199 -7.64 16.44 6.45
CA LYS A 199 -8.85 16.35 7.29
C LYS A 199 -8.93 15.03 8.07
N ARG A 200 -8.69 13.89 7.40
CA ARG A 200 -8.77 12.57 8.04
C ARG A 200 -7.52 12.24 8.87
N ALA A 201 -6.38 12.81 8.53
CA ALA A 201 -5.16 12.72 9.34
C ALA A 201 -5.25 13.51 10.67
N GLY A 202 -6.35 14.21 10.93
CA GLY A 202 -6.58 14.90 12.20
C GLY A 202 -5.69 16.13 12.43
N ILE A 203 -5.12 16.70 11.37
CA ILE A 203 -4.22 17.85 11.47
C ILE A 203 -5.05 19.13 11.64
N THR A 204 -5.38 19.44 12.90
CA THR A 204 -6.17 20.62 13.28
C THR A 204 -5.30 21.82 13.68
N LYS A 205 -4.02 21.58 13.99
CA LYS A 205 -3.06 22.61 14.41
C LYS A 205 -1.94 22.76 13.40
N ASP A 206 -1.72 24.01 12.99
CA ASP A 206 -0.64 24.38 12.08
C ASP A 206 0.71 24.14 12.80
N PRO A 207 1.64 23.34 12.23
CA PRO A 207 2.87 23.00 12.91
C PRO A 207 3.75 24.24 13.16
N ARG A 208 4.18 24.43 14.41
CA ARG A 208 5.02 25.57 14.84
C ARG A 208 6.36 25.63 14.09
N LYS A 209 6.93 24.47 13.73
CA LYS A 209 8.21 24.37 13.03
C LYS A 209 8.00 24.61 11.52
N LYS A 210 8.63 25.65 10.97
CA LYS A 210 8.56 26.01 9.52
C LYS A 210 8.88 24.83 8.59
N VAL A 211 9.86 23.99 8.96
CA VAL A 211 10.25 22.81 8.18
C VAL A 211 9.11 21.79 8.11
N MET A 212 8.45 21.53 9.25
CA MET A 212 7.31 20.61 9.29
C MET A 212 6.12 21.15 8.49
N LYS A 213 5.85 22.46 8.58
CA LYS A 213 4.81 23.12 7.76
C LYS A 213 5.03 22.92 6.26
N LYS A 214 6.26 23.12 5.77
CA LYS A 214 6.60 22.87 4.36
C LYS A 214 6.37 21.41 3.95
N ARG A 215 6.78 20.45 4.79
CA ARG A 215 6.59 19.02 4.52
C ARG A 215 5.11 18.64 4.49
N LEU A 216 4.33 19.16 5.44
CA LEU A 216 2.89 18.93 5.53
C LEU A 216 2.15 19.50 4.31
N ASN A 217 2.49 20.71 3.87
CA ASN A 217 1.89 21.31 2.69
C ASN A 217 2.22 20.52 1.41
N ARG A 218 3.45 19.98 1.31
CA ARG A 218 3.82 19.10 0.20
C ARG A 218 3.03 17.80 0.22
N ALA A 219 2.89 17.18 1.40
CA ALA A 219 2.07 15.99 1.60
C ALA A 219 0.61 16.22 1.20
N ALA A 220 0.03 17.35 1.62
CA ALA A 220 -1.32 17.75 1.26
C ALA A 220 -1.49 17.92 -0.26
N ALA A 221 -0.55 18.61 -0.92
CA ALA A 221 -0.58 18.79 -2.37
C ALA A 221 -0.46 17.46 -3.15
N LEU A 222 0.31 16.49 -2.63
CA LEU A 222 0.38 15.14 -3.22
C LEU A 222 -0.94 14.40 -3.08
N PHE A 223 -1.58 14.47 -1.90
CA PHE A 223 -2.90 13.87 -1.68
C PHE A 223 -3.95 14.49 -2.60
N ASP A 224 -4.02 15.82 -2.69
CA ASP A 224 -4.99 16.52 -3.54
C ASP A 224 -4.80 16.16 -5.03
N LYS A 225 -3.55 16.08 -5.47
CA LYS A 225 -3.21 15.64 -6.82
C LYS A 225 -3.68 14.20 -7.07
N GLN A 226 -3.36 13.28 -6.16
CA GLN A 226 -3.78 11.88 -6.28
C GLN A 226 -5.31 11.75 -6.31
N GLN A 227 -6.01 12.50 -5.45
CA GLN A 227 -7.46 12.49 -5.40
C GLN A 227 -8.08 13.04 -6.70
N SER A 228 -7.50 14.09 -7.28
CA SER A 228 -7.91 14.63 -8.57
C SER A 228 -7.71 13.62 -9.71
N GLU A 229 -6.55 12.97 -9.78
CA GLU A 229 -6.25 11.94 -10.78
C GLU A 229 -7.18 10.73 -10.67
N GLN A 230 -7.43 10.24 -9.46
CA GLN A 230 -8.39 9.17 -9.22
C GLN A 230 -9.82 9.56 -9.60
N GLY A 231 -10.22 10.80 -9.31
CA GLY A 231 -11.52 11.35 -9.73
C GLY A 231 -11.68 11.37 -11.25
N ALA A 232 -10.65 11.84 -11.97
CA ALA A 232 -10.64 11.85 -13.43
C ALA A 232 -10.73 10.42 -14.02
N MET A 233 -9.97 9.47 -13.46
CA MET A 233 -10.01 8.07 -13.88
C MET A 233 -11.40 7.44 -13.68
N ARG A 234 -12.05 7.69 -12.53
CA ARG A 234 -13.42 7.23 -12.28
C ARG A 234 -14.42 7.83 -13.26
N GLY A 235 -14.29 9.12 -13.55
CA GLY A 235 -15.15 9.79 -14.54
C GLY A 235 -15.00 9.20 -15.93
N GLU A 236 -13.77 8.87 -16.35
CA GLU A 236 -13.53 8.22 -17.64
C GLU A 236 -14.06 6.78 -17.67
N LEU A 237 -13.85 6.01 -16.61
CA LEU A 237 -14.39 4.66 -16.48
C LEU A 237 -15.92 4.65 -16.55
N GLN A 238 -16.59 5.63 -15.92
CA GLN A 238 -18.03 5.77 -15.98
C GLN A 238 -18.52 6.07 -17.41
N LYS A 239 -17.83 6.93 -18.15
CA LYS A 239 -18.16 7.21 -19.56
C LYS A 239 -18.00 5.97 -20.42
N GLN A 240 -16.92 5.21 -20.25
CA GLN A 240 -16.69 3.97 -20.96
C GLN A 240 -17.77 2.95 -20.66
N HIS A 241 -18.15 2.79 -19.39
CA HIS A 241 -19.23 1.91 -18.98
C HIS A 241 -20.56 2.30 -19.65
N GLN A 242 -20.92 3.59 -19.63
CA GLN A 242 -22.13 4.09 -20.30
C GLN A 242 -22.10 3.85 -21.81
N ALA A 243 -20.95 4.07 -22.45
CA ALA A 243 -20.78 3.84 -23.88
C ALA A 243 -20.96 2.36 -24.24
N ILE A 244 -20.39 1.45 -23.44
CA ILE A 244 -20.55 0.00 -23.62
C ILE A 244 -22.02 -0.40 -23.46
N THR A 245 -22.69 0.09 -22.42
CA THR A 245 -24.12 -0.19 -22.19
C THR A 245 -24.99 0.26 -23.37
N LEU A 246 -24.79 1.48 -23.86
CA LEU A 246 -25.53 1.98 -25.03
C LEU A 246 -25.26 1.16 -26.29
N LEU A 247 -24.00 0.75 -26.50
CA LEU A 247 -23.61 -0.07 -27.66
C LEU A 247 -24.22 -1.47 -27.58
N ALA A 248 -24.25 -2.07 -26.39
CA ALA A 248 -24.89 -3.35 -26.12
C ALA A 248 -26.40 -3.28 -26.36
N GLU A 249 -27.09 -2.26 -25.82
CA GLU A 249 -28.52 -2.05 -26.04
C GLU A 249 -28.86 -1.88 -27.52
N ASN A 250 -28.07 -1.09 -28.26
CA ASN A 250 -28.26 -0.88 -29.68
C ASN A 250 -28.04 -2.19 -30.48
N SER A 251 -27.01 -2.95 -30.14
CA SER A 251 -26.75 -4.27 -30.73
C SER A 251 -27.90 -5.24 -30.49
N VAL A 252 -28.43 -5.29 -29.26
CA VAL A 252 -29.59 -6.14 -28.92
C VAL A 252 -30.83 -5.73 -29.71
N LYS A 253 -31.10 -4.43 -29.85
CA LYS A 253 -32.22 -3.92 -30.66
C LYS A 253 -32.07 -4.32 -32.13
N GLN A 254 -30.87 -4.16 -32.70
CA GLN A 254 -30.59 -4.57 -34.08
C GLN A 254 -30.72 -6.07 -34.27
N LEU A 255 -30.20 -6.89 -33.35
CA LEU A 255 -30.33 -8.35 -33.39
C LEU A 255 -31.80 -8.78 -33.36
N LYS A 256 -32.60 -8.22 -32.45
CA LYS A 256 -34.06 -8.50 -32.39
C LYS A 256 -34.77 -8.11 -33.69
N ALA A 257 -34.40 -6.97 -34.29
CA ALA A 257 -34.97 -6.53 -35.56
C ALA A 257 -34.58 -7.48 -36.72
N CYS A 258 -33.32 -7.89 -36.80
CA CYS A 258 -32.84 -8.84 -37.80
C CYS A 258 -33.49 -10.23 -37.62
N GLN A 259 -33.61 -10.70 -36.38
CA GLN A 259 -34.29 -11.95 -36.05
C GLN A 259 -35.74 -11.93 -36.50
N LYS A 260 -36.48 -10.84 -36.24
CA LYS A 260 -37.87 -10.70 -36.69
C LYS A 260 -37.98 -10.74 -38.20
N LYS A 261 -37.14 -10.00 -38.93
CA LYS A 261 -37.11 -10.01 -40.40
C LYS A 261 -36.84 -11.41 -40.97
N SER A 262 -35.88 -12.14 -40.41
CA SER A 262 -35.55 -13.51 -40.80
C SER A 262 -36.73 -14.47 -40.56
N MET A 263 -37.41 -14.35 -39.42
CA MET A 263 -38.60 -15.13 -39.10
C MET A 263 -39.76 -14.84 -40.07
N ASP A 264 -40.02 -13.58 -40.37
CA ASP A 264 -41.07 -13.17 -41.32
C ASP A 264 -40.76 -13.70 -42.74
N GLN A 265 -39.50 -13.65 -43.17
CA GLN A 265 -39.08 -14.21 -44.47
C GLN A 265 -39.26 -15.73 -44.53
N ARG A 266 -38.84 -16.46 -43.48
CA ARG A 266 -39.07 -17.92 -43.39
C ARG A 266 -40.56 -18.26 -43.42
N LYS A 267 -41.41 -17.45 -42.77
CA LYS A 267 -42.86 -17.65 -42.79
C LYS A 267 -43.42 -17.51 -44.21
N ARG A 268 -43.02 -16.47 -44.95
CA ARG A 268 -43.41 -16.27 -46.36
C ARG A 268 -42.96 -17.42 -47.25
N GLN A 269 -41.71 -17.86 -47.13
CA GLN A 269 -41.19 -19.01 -47.89
C GLN A 269 -42.01 -20.28 -47.62
N ARG A 270 -42.38 -20.54 -46.36
CA ARG A 270 -43.25 -21.68 -46.02
C ARG A 270 -44.64 -21.55 -46.65
N GLU A 271 -45.22 -20.36 -46.64
CA GLU A 271 -46.52 -20.09 -47.27
C GLU A 271 -46.47 -20.31 -48.79
N GLU A 272 -45.42 -19.84 -49.46
CA GLU A 272 -45.19 -20.04 -50.90
C GLU A 272 -45.04 -21.52 -51.25
N VAL A 273 -44.24 -22.28 -50.49
CA VAL A 273 -44.07 -23.73 -50.66
C VAL A 273 -45.40 -24.46 -50.47
N CYS A 274 -46.19 -24.09 -49.45
CA CYS A 274 -47.51 -24.67 -49.24
C CYS A 274 -48.47 -24.36 -50.40
N GLN A 275 -48.45 -23.15 -50.94
CA GLN A 275 -49.26 -22.80 -52.10
C GLN A 275 -48.84 -23.58 -53.35
N LEU A 276 -47.53 -23.72 -53.59
CA LEU A 276 -47.00 -24.50 -54.70
C LEU A 276 -47.43 -25.97 -54.61
N ALA A 277 -47.29 -26.58 -53.43
CA ALA A 277 -47.72 -27.96 -53.19
C ALA A 277 -49.23 -28.15 -53.44
N LYS A 278 -50.07 -27.20 -53.01
CA LYS A 278 -51.52 -27.22 -53.29
C LYS A 278 -51.81 -27.16 -54.80
N ARG A 279 -51.09 -26.32 -55.55
CA ARG A 279 -51.26 -26.22 -57.01
C ARG A 279 -50.84 -27.51 -57.72
N MET A 280 -49.74 -28.13 -57.30
CA MET A 280 -49.30 -29.41 -57.86
C MET A 280 -50.32 -30.53 -57.63
N LEU A 281 -50.91 -30.60 -56.43
CA LEU A 281 -51.95 -31.58 -56.12
C LEU A 281 -53.26 -31.36 -56.89
N ALA A 282 -53.58 -30.13 -57.28
CA ALA A 282 -54.79 -29.80 -58.04
C ALA A 282 -54.64 -30.06 -59.56
N GLN A 283 -53.42 -30.34 -60.04
CA GLN A 283 -53.12 -30.67 -61.44
C GLN A 283 -53.02 -32.17 -61.71
N VAL A 284 -53.25 -33.00 -60.68
CA VAL A 284 -53.36 -34.47 -60.74
C VAL A 284 -54.83 -34.86 -60.66
#